data_AF-A0A380GRS2-F1
#
_entry.id   AF-A0A380GRS2-F1
#
_cell.length_a   1.000
_cell.length_b   1.000
_cell.length_c   1.000
_cell.angle_alpha   90.00
_cell.angle_beta   90.00
_cell.angle_gamma   90.00
#
_symmetry.space_group_name_H-M   'P 1'
#
loop_
_entity.id
_entity.type
_entity.pdbx_description
1 polymer ?
#
loop_
_entity_poly.entity_id
_entity_poly.type
_entity_poly.pdbx_seq_one_letter_code
_entity_poly.pdbx_strand_id
1 'polypeptide(L)'
;MTNIYFTHPFSSYERGTSENQHKMIRRFIPKAHDLSDVSTTLIKSIQQYMNDYPRKKLNYSTAHHQMAECLKQLNLYKHFQS
;
A
#
# COMPACT_ATOMS: atom_id res chain seq x y z
N MET A 1 -9.72 18.29 12.21
CA MET A 1 -9.07 19.02 11.10
C MET A 1 -8.11 18.06 10.42
N THR A 2 -8.16 17.93 9.09
CA THR A 2 -7.30 17.02 8.32
C THR A 2 -6.03 17.76 7.90
N ASN A 3 -4.85 17.26 8.30
CA ASN A 3 -3.58 17.81 7.85
C ASN A 3 -3.21 17.19 6.50
N ILE A 4 -2.96 18.03 5.49
CA ILE A 4 -2.53 17.61 4.15
C ILE A 4 -1.06 17.97 3.99
N TYR A 5 -0.25 17.00 3.55
CA TYR A 5 1.19 17.17 3.35
C TYR A 5 1.51 16.96 1.86
N PHE A 6 2.30 17.87 1.28
CA PHE A 6 2.76 17.80 -0.11
C PHE A 6 4.27 17.60 -0.17
N THR A 7 4.73 16.97 -1.25
CA THR A 7 6.16 16.85 -1.55
C THR A 7 6.68 18.11 -2.22
N HIS A 8 7.92 18.47 -1.94
CA HIS A 8 8.56 19.63 -2.55
C HIS A 8 8.75 19.44 -4.06
N PRO A 9 8.65 20.52 -4.86
CA PRO A 9 8.97 20.47 -6.29
C PRO A 9 10.38 19.91 -6.52
N PHE A 10 10.52 19.05 -7.53
CA PHE A 10 11.79 18.41 -7.91
C PHE A 10 12.43 17.47 -6.86
N SER A 11 11.71 17.13 -5.79
CA SER A 11 12.17 16.21 -4.75
C SER A 11 11.62 14.79 -4.94
N SER A 12 12.06 14.09 -5.99
CA SER A 12 11.62 12.72 -6.30
C SER A 12 11.90 11.72 -5.15
N TYR A 13 12.95 11.96 -4.37
CA TYR A 13 13.33 11.14 -3.21
C TYR A 13 12.27 11.09 -2.11
N GLU A 14 11.40 12.11 -2.00
CA GLU A 14 10.29 12.12 -1.03
C GLU A 14 9.16 11.16 -1.42
N ARG A 15 9.16 10.68 -2.68
CA ARG A 15 8.10 9.84 -3.25
C ARG A 15 8.50 8.39 -3.49
N GLY A 16 9.74 8.00 -3.16
CA GLY A 16 10.28 6.69 -3.52
C GLY A 16 9.42 5.49 -3.10
N THR A 17 8.75 5.56 -1.93
CA THR A 17 7.84 4.50 -1.49
C THR A 17 6.62 4.36 -2.39
N SER A 18 5.99 5.48 -2.77
CA SER A 18 4.83 5.49 -3.67
C SER A 18 5.20 4.98 -5.06
N GLU A 19 6.35 5.38 -5.60
CA GLU A 19 6.84 4.93 -6.90
C GLU A 19 7.12 3.42 -6.91
N ASN A 20 7.68 2.89 -5.82
CA ASN A 20 7.90 1.46 -5.67
C ASN A 20 6.58 0.68 -5.58
N GLN A 21 5.57 1.21 -4.89
CA GLN A 21 4.23 0.61 -4.85
C GLN A 21 3.56 0.62 -6.23
N HIS A 22 3.67 1.73 -6.97
CA HIS A 22 3.16 1.80 -8.35
C HIS A 22 3.81 0.74 -9.25
N LYS A 23 5.13 0.50 -9.13
CA LYS A 23 5.80 -0.57 -9.88
C LYS A 23 5.20 -1.95 -9.62
N MET A 24 4.77 -2.25 -8.39
CA MET A 24 4.10 -3.52 -8.07
C MET A 24 2.73 -3.63 -8.73
N ILE A 25 1.92 -2.56 -8.69
CA ILE A 25 0.61 -2.53 -9.37
C ILE A 25 0.79 -2.72 -10.88
N ARG A 26 1.81 -2.09 -11.47
CA ARG A 26 2.10 -2.17 -12.91
C ARG A 26 2.54 -3.55 -13.41
N ARG A 27 2.81 -4.50 -12.52
CA ARG A 27 3.00 -5.91 -12.88
C ARG A 27 1.69 -6.58 -13.32
N PHE A 28 0.56 -6.09 -12.82
CA PHE A 28 -0.78 -6.62 -13.11
C PHE A 28 -1.54 -5.74 -14.09
N ILE A 29 -1.37 -4.42 -13.99
CA ILE A 29 -2.07 -3.44 -14.83
C ILE A 29 -1.04 -2.72 -15.71
N PRO A 30 -0.96 -3.04 -17.01
CA PRO A 30 -0.01 -2.40 -17.92
C PRO A 30 -0.14 -0.87 -17.95
N LYS A 31 0.93 -0.20 -18.39
CA LYS A 31 0.89 1.23 -18.66
C LYS A 31 -0.06 1.49 -19.84
N ALA A 32 -0.79 2.62 -19.80
CA ALA A 32 -1.80 3.01 -20.79
C ALA A 32 -3.08 2.15 -20.84
N HIS A 33 -3.28 1.23 -19.89
CA HIS A 33 -4.59 0.63 -19.67
C HIS A 33 -5.51 1.60 -18.91
N ASP A 34 -6.76 1.74 -19.36
CA ASP A 34 -7.77 2.52 -18.64
C ASP A 34 -8.11 1.81 -17.33
N LEU A 35 -8.04 2.55 -16.22
CA LEU A 35 -8.37 2.01 -14.90
C LEU A 35 -9.88 1.85 -14.70
N SER A 36 -10.69 2.54 -15.50
CA SER A 36 -12.15 2.45 -15.48
C SER A 36 -12.63 1.06 -15.92
N ASP A 37 -11.85 0.40 -16.78
CA ASP A 37 -12.14 -0.95 -17.29
C ASP A 37 -11.62 -2.06 -16.35
N VAL A 38 -10.89 -1.69 -15.29
CA VAL A 38 -10.33 -2.65 -14.34
C VAL A 38 -11.41 -3.06 -13.33
N SER A 39 -11.70 -4.36 -13.28
CA SER A 39 -12.69 -4.88 -12.35
C SER A 39 -12.28 -4.63 -10.89
N THR A 40 -13.28 -4.33 -10.05
CA THR A 40 -13.07 -4.16 -8.61
C THR A 40 -12.53 -5.43 -7.95
N THR A 41 -12.83 -6.60 -8.50
CA THR A 41 -12.29 -7.90 -8.06
C THR A 41 -10.79 -8.00 -8.30
N LEU A 42 -10.30 -7.56 -9.47
CA LEU A 42 -8.87 -7.51 -9.78
C LEU A 42 -8.15 -6.49 -8.89
N ILE A 43 -8.76 -5.33 -8.63
CA ILE A 43 -8.19 -4.34 -7.71
C ILE A 43 -8.00 -4.95 -6.32
N LYS A 44 -9.04 -5.63 -5.79
CA LYS A 44 -8.98 -6.30 -4.48
C LYS A 44 -7.92 -7.40 -4.45
N SER A 45 -7.79 -8.21 -5.51
CA SER A 45 -6.76 -9.25 -5.55
C SER A 45 -5.35 -8.68 -5.58
N ILE A 46 -5.13 -7.58 -6.31
CA ILE A 46 -3.84 -6.85 -6.31
C ILE A 46 -3.55 -6.29 -4.93
N GLN A 47 -4.54 -5.68 -4.26
CA GLN A 47 -4.38 -5.15 -2.90
C GLN A 47 -4.00 -6.26 -1.91
N GLN A 48 -4.71 -7.39 -1.95
CA GLN A 48 -4.40 -8.54 -1.11
C GLN A 48 -2.98 -9.06 -1.38
N TYR A 49 -2.64 -9.28 -2.65
CA TYR A 49 -1.29 -9.67 -3.04
C TYR A 49 -0.22 -8.72 -2.48
N MET A 50 -0.41 -7.41 -2.61
CA MET A 50 0.56 -6.41 -2.14
C MET A 50 0.71 -6.37 -0.61
N ASN A 51 -0.37 -6.68 0.12
CA ASN A 51 -0.40 -6.73 1.58
C ASN A 51 0.22 -8.01 2.13
N ASP A 52 0.01 -9.12 1.43
CA ASP A 52 0.52 -10.45 1.79
C ASP A 52 1.95 -10.69 1.25
N TYR A 53 2.43 -9.86 0.33
CA TYR A 53 3.78 -9.97 -0.22
C TYR A 53 4.86 -9.80 0.89
N PRO A 54 5.69 -10.82 1.15
CA PRO A 54 6.78 -10.73 2.13
C PRO A 54 7.83 -9.71 1.70
N ARG A 55 8.18 -8.76 2.58
CA ARG A 55 9.13 -7.69 2.26
C ARG A 55 10.42 -7.86 3.07
N LYS A 56 11.57 -7.84 2.39
CA LYS A 56 12.89 -7.88 3.05
C LYS A 56 13.07 -6.76 4.09
N LYS A 57 12.56 -5.55 3.83
CA LYS A 57 12.59 -4.42 4.79
C LYS A 57 11.82 -4.72 6.09
N LEU A 58 10.88 -5.65 6.06
CA LEU A 58 10.09 -6.10 7.20
C LEU A 58 10.59 -7.45 7.74
N ASN A 59 11.87 -7.77 7.56
CA ASN A 59 12.44 -9.09 7.93
C ASN A 59 11.68 -10.27 7.32
N TYR A 60 11.25 -10.13 6.06
CA TYR A 60 10.41 -11.10 5.34
C TYR A 60 9.02 -11.33 5.96
N SER A 61 8.56 -10.43 6.82
CA SER A 61 7.16 -10.35 7.23
C SER A 61 6.31 -9.63 6.17
N THR A 62 4.98 -9.75 6.29
CA THR A 62 4.01 -9.13 5.39
C THR A 62 3.57 -7.78 5.92
N ALA A 63 3.12 -6.88 5.03
CA ALA A 63 2.61 -5.57 5.46
C ALA A 63 1.34 -5.73 6.31
N HIS A 64 0.51 -6.73 5.98
CA HIS A 64 -0.69 -7.06 6.75
C HIS A 64 -0.35 -7.43 8.21
N HIS A 65 0.63 -8.31 8.43
CA HIS A 65 1.04 -8.71 9.77
C HIS A 65 1.62 -7.54 10.57
N GLN A 66 2.54 -6.78 9.96
CA GLN A 66 3.17 -5.63 10.64
C GLN A 66 2.15 -4.54 11.00
N MET A 67 1.17 -4.29 10.12
CA MET A 67 0.07 -3.36 10.43
C MET A 67 -0.74 -3.82 11.65
N ALA A 68 -1.10 -5.11 11.70
CA ALA A 68 -1.83 -5.67 12.83
C ALA A 68 -1.05 -5.53 14.16
N GLU A 69 0.26 -5.78 14.14
CA GLU A 69 1.12 -5.59 15.33
C GLU A 69 1.22 -4.12 15.74
N CYS A 70 1.40 -3.18 14.80
CA CYS A 70 1.40 -1.76 15.11
C CYS A 70 0.07 -1.29 15.72
N LEU A 71 -1.07 -1.75 15.19
CA LEU A 71 -2.38 -1.40 15.74
C LEU A 71 -2.59 -1.93 17.16
N LYS A 72 -2.05 -3.12 17.47
CA LYS A 72 -2.04 -3.65 18.85
C LYS A 72 -1.19 -2.79 19.77
N GLN A 73 0.00 -2.40 19.35
CA GLN A 73 0.89 -1.52 20.12
C GLN A 73 0.25 -0.15 20.42
N LEU A 74 -0.51 0.38 19.46
CA LEU A 74 -1.25 1.64 19.61
C LEU A 74 -2.57 1.50 20.38
N ASN A 75 -2.92 0.30 20.87
CA ASN A 75 -4.22 -0.03 21.48
C ASN A 75 -5.45 0.26 20.61
N LEU A 76 -5.26 0.42 19.29
CA LEU A 76 -6.33 0.72 18.33
C LEU A 76 -7.01 -0.53 17.76
N TYR A 77 -6.46 -1.71 18.05
CA TYR A 77 -6.94 -2.97 17.47
C TYR A 77 -8.42 -3.29 17.80
N LYS A 78 -8.90 -2.89 18.97
CA LYS A 78 -10.29 -3.16 19.43
C LYS A 78 -11.36 -2.41 18.64
N HIS A 79 -11.01 -1.32 17.97
CA HIS A 79 -11.96 -0.49 17.21
C HIS A 79 -12.16 -0.96 15.76
N PHE A 80 -11.37 -1.92 15.29
CA PHE A 80 -11.38 -2.39 13.90
C PHE A 80 -12.20 -3.67 13.69
N GLN A 81 -12.68 -4.31 14.78
CA GLN A 81 -13.50 -5.52 14.73
C GLN A 81 -14.97 -5.29 15.14
N SER A 82 -15.37 -4.06 15.43
CA SER A 82 -16.76 -3.66 15.74
C SER A 82 -17.49 -3.14 14.51
#